data_AF-A0A7S0N0F1-F1
#
_entry.id   AF-A0A7S0N0F1-F1
#
_cell.length_a   1.000
_cell.length_b   1.000
_cell.length_c   1.000
_cell.angle_alpha   90.00
_cell.angle_beta   90.00
_cell.angle_gamma   90.00
#
_symmetry.space_group_name_H-M   'P 1'
#
loop_
_entity.id
_entity.type
_entity.pdbx_description
1 polymer ?
#
loop_
_entity_poly.entity_id
_entity_poly.type
_entity_poly.pdbx_seq_one_letter_code
_entity_poly.pdbx_strand_id
1 'polypeptide(L)'
;EKSVTWITRSYILTRDSGEVSVDELRMDYQYLISLYWAFTTMTTVGYGDLKPKTIYEVWALILCMLIGATTFSLLVGTVSHTIEIIQGSNFWERTYSMLSFMHGHRLQPDIRRRIRDFLGHEKSAATHEIKGTLLEDLSPMVQK
;
A
#
# COMPACT_ATOMS: atom_id res chain seq x y z
N GLU A 1 -19.74 5.96 -35.89
CA GLU A 1 -18.30 6.19 -35.74
C GLU A 1 -17.85 5.45 -34.48
N LYS A 2 -17.30 4.24 -34.61
CA LYS A 2 -16.87 3.45 -33.45
C LYS A 2 -15.51 3.99 -33.01
N SER A 3 -15.44 4.62 -31.85
CA SER A 3 -14.17 5.05 -31.24
C SER A 3 -13.40 3.81 -30.77
N VAL A 4 -12.69 3.19 -31.71
CA VAL A 4 -11.80 2.06 -31.46
C VAL A 4 -10.59 2.56 -30.67
N THR A 5 -10.57 2.28 -29.36
CA THR A 5 -9.35 2.43 -28.59
C THR A 5 -8.37 1.33 -29.00
N TRP A 6 -7.09 1.54 -28.74
CA TRP A 6 -6.03 0.66 -29.21
C TRP A 6 -6.05 -0.71 -28.53
N ILE A 7 -6.59 -0.79 -27.31
CA ILE A 7 -6.87 -2.03 -26.60
C ILE A 7 -7.87 -2.87 -27.40
N THR A 8 -8.87 -2.25 -28.01
CA THR A 8 -9.89 -2.96 -28.79
C THR A 8 -9.35 -3.47 -30.13
N ARG A 9 -8.34 -2.80 -30.69
CA ARG A 9 -7.60 -3.25 -31.88
C ARG A 9 -6.58 -4.35 -31.61
N SER A 10 -6.41 -4.79 -30.37
CA SER A 10 -5.54 -5.94 -30.06
C SER A 10 -6.21 -7.25 -30.50
N TYR A 11 -5.38 -8.26 -30.79
CA TYR A 11 -5.85 -9.59 -31.15
C TYR A 11 -5.51 -10.55 -30.02
N ILE A 12 -6.46 -11.38 -29.62
CA ILE A 12 -6.25 -12.43 -28.62
C ILE A 12 -6.42 -13.77 -29.30
N LEU A 13 -5.49 -14.69 -29.02
CA LEU A 13 -5.58 -16.07 -29.48
C LEU A 13 -6.72 -16.78 -28.74
N THR A 14 -7.82 -17.02 -29.44
CA THR A 14 -8.90 -17.88 -28.93
C THR A 14 -8.65 -19.32 -29.36
N ARG A 15 -8.89 -20.24 -28.43
CA ARG A 15 -8.64 -21.69 -28.56
C ARG A 15 -9.26 -22.33 -29.81
N ASP A 16 -10.36 -21.77 -30.33
CA ASP A 16 -11.15 -22.39 -31.39
C ASP A 16 -11.16 -21.62 -32.74
N SER A 17 -10.58 -20.41 -32.84
CA SER A 17 -10.83 -19.54 -34.02
C SER A 17 -9.67 -18.65 -34.50
N GLY A 18 -8.43 -18.87 -34.05
CA GLY A 18 -7.30 -18.04 -34.46
C GLY A 18 -7.29 -16.66 -33.78
N GLU A 19 -6.54 -15.71 -34.34
CA GLU A 19 -6.44 -14.33 -33.83
C GLU A 19 -7.77 -13.59 -34.05
N VAL A 20 -8.51 -13.32 -32.97
CA VAL A 20 -9.78 -12.57 -33.00
C VAL A 20 -9.53 -11.17 -32.43
N SER A 21 -10.10 -10.14 -33.06
CA SER A 21 -10.01 -8.78 -32.58
C SER A 21 -10.83 -8.60 -31.31
N VAL A 22 -10.30 -7.88 -30.33
CA VAL A 22 -11.02 -7.61 -29.08
C VAL A 22 -12.34 -6.87 -29.33
N ASP A 23 -12.44 -6.05 -30.39
CA ASP A 23 -13.68 -5.37 -30.83
C ASP A 23 -14.84 -6.31 -31.16
N GLU A 24 -14.54 -7.56 -31.53
CA GLU A 24 -15.54 -8.56 -31.92
C GLU A 24 -16.03 -9.40 -30.73
N LEU A 25 -15.31 -9.34 -29.60
CA LEU A 25 -15.70 -10.01 -28.37
C LEU A 25 -16.92 -9.33 -27.73
N ARG A 26 -17.65 -10.08 -26.91
CA ARG A 26 -18.71 -9.50 -26.07
C ARG A 26 -18.12 -8.45 -25.13
N MET A 27 -18.92 -7.44 -24.77
CA MET A 27 -18.48 -6.28 -23.97
C MET A 27 -17.91 -6.65 -22.59
N ASP A 28 -18.40 -7.73 -21.99
CA ASP A 28 -17.86 -8.28 -20.73
C ASP A 28 -16.39 -8.69 -20.87
N TYR A 29 -16.04 -9.39 -21.95
CA TYR A 29 -14.65 -9.76 -22.22
C TYR A 29 -13.78 -8.54 -22.54
N GLN A 30 -14.29 -7.56 -23.30
CA GLN A 30 -13.57 -6.32 -23.59
C GLN A 30 -13.20 -5.54 -22.32
N TYR A 31 -14.12 -5.47 -21.35
CA TYR A 31 -13.86 -4.85 -20.06
C TYR A 31 -12.81 -5.61 -19.25
N LEU A 32 -12.92 -6.94 -19.18
CA LEU A 32 -11.93 -7.80 -18.52
C LEU A 32 -10.52 -7.63 -19.09
N ILE A 33 -10.39 -7.57 -20.42
CA ILE A 33 -9.11 -7.36 -21.11
C ILE A 33 -8.55 -5.96 -20.83
N SER A 34 -9.41 -4.95 -20.87
CA SER A 34 -9.02 -3.55 -20.56
C SER A 34 -8.55 -3.42 -19.10
N LEU A 35 -9.22 -4.11 -18.18
CA LEU A 35 -8.85 -4.14 -16.77
C LEU A 35 -7.53 -4.87 -16.56
N TYR A 36 -7.35 -6.02 -17.21
CA TYR A 36 -6.08 -6.76 -17.21
C TYR A 36 -4.93 -5.89 -17.73
N TRP A 37 -5.14 -5.15 -18.82
CA TRP A 37 -4.15 -4.23 -19.34
C TRP A 37 -3.80 -3.11 -18.35
N ALA A 38 -4.82 -2.51 -17.73
CA ALA A 38 -4.62 -1.45 -16.76
C ALA A 38 -3.84 -1.95 -15.52
N PHE A 39 -4.18 -3.12 -14.99
CA PHE A 39 -3.49 -3.72 -13.85
C PHE A 39 -2.04 -4.08 -14.19
N THR A 40 -1.78 -4.74 -15.33
CA THR A 40 -0.42 -5.15 -15.72
C THR A 40 0.49 -3.96 -15.97
N THR A 41 -0.07 -2.85 -16.47
CA THR A 41 0.65 -1.58 -16.65
C THR A 41 0.89 -0.87 -15.32
N MET A 42 -0.12 -0.77 -14.45
CA MET A 42 -0.02 -0.13 -13.14
C MET A 42 0.95 -0.86 -12.20
N THR A 43 0.97 -2.20 -12.24
CA THR A 43 1.88 -3.04 -11.46
C THR A 43 3.26 -3.22 -12.10
N THR A 44 3.49 -2.55 -13.24
CA THR A 44 4.76 -2.61 -14.01
C THR A 44 5.18 -4.02 -14.46
N VAL A 45 4.25 -4.98 -14.51
CA VAL A 45 4.53 -6.35 -14.97
C VAL A 45 4.75 -6.38 -16.48
N GLY A 46 3.84 -5.76 -17.25
CA GLY A 46 4.01 -5.53 -18.69
C GLY A 46 4.34 -6.76 -19.54
N TYR A 47 3.43 -7.76 -19.62
CA TYR A 47 3.65 -8.99 -20.40
C TYR A 47 3.89 -8.78 -21.91
N GLY A 48 3.42 -7.65 -22.47
CA GLY A 48 3.67 -7.27 -23.87
C GLY A 48 2.77 -7.94 -24.91
N ASP A 49 1.73 -8.65 -24.45
CA ASP A 49 0.64 -9.20 -25.25
C ASP A 49 -0.26 -8.12 -25.87
N LEU A 50 -0.45 -7.01 -25.14
CA LEU A 50 -1.21 -5.84 -25.58
C LEU A 50 -0.24 -4.70 -25.89
N LYS A 51 -0.04 -4.42 -27.19
CA LYS A 51 0.94 -3.45 -27.68
C LYS A 51 0.31 -2.36 -28.55
N PRO A 52 0.83 -1.11 -28.48
CA PRO A 52 0.37 -0.04 -29.34
C PRO A 52 0.73 -0.35 -30.80
N LYS A 53 -0.13 0.09 -31.71
CA LYS A 53 0.09 -0.01 -33.16
C LYS A 53 0.40 1.34 -33.79
N THR A 54 0.03 2.45 -33.15
CA THR A 54 0.28 3.80 -33.66
C THR A 54 1.11 4.66 -32.71
N ILE A 55 1.79 5.67 -33.25
CA ILE A 55 2.65 6.58 -32.46
C ILE A 55 1.85 7.37 -31.41
N TYR A 56 0.59 7.71 -31.71
CA TYR A 56 -0.29 8.39 -30.76
C TYR A 56 -0.62 7.50 -29.55
N GLU A 57 -0.79 6.20 -29.78
CA GLU A 57 -1.02 5.22 -28.72
C GLU A 57 0.21 5.02 -27.85
N VAL A 58 1.41 5.07 -28.44
CA VAL A 58 2.67 5.06 -27.68
C VAL A 58 2.74 6.24 -26.72
N TRP A 59 2.38 7.45 -27.17
CA TRP A 59 2.33 8.62 -26.29
C TRP A 59 1.31 8.48 -25.17
N ALA A 60 0.10 7.99 -25.47
CA ALA A 60 -0.91 7.73 -24.45
C ALA A 60 -0.43 6.70 -23.42
N LEU A 61 0.25 5.64 -23.86
CA LEU A 61 0.85 4.62 -23.00
C LEU A 61 1.90 5.20 -22.07
N ILE A 62 2.81 6.03 -22.60
CA ILE A 62 3.84 6.68 -21.78
C ILE A 62 3.19 7.50 -20.66
N LEU A 63 2.14 8.26 -20.96
CA LEU A 63 1.40 9.03 -19.96
C LEU A 63 0.72 8.12 -18.92
N CYS A 64 0.06 7.05 -19.36
CA CYS A 64 -0.56 6.07 -18.47
C CYS A 64 0.47 5.37 -17.56
N MET A 65 1.66 5.05 -18.07
CA MET A 65 2.74 4.45 -17.30
C MET A 65 3.27 5.41 -16.23
N LEU A 66 3.47 6.69 -16.56
CA LEU A 66 3.92 7.70 -15.59
C LEU A 66 2.92 7.87 -14.45
N ILE A 67 1.63 7.97 -14.79
CA ILE A 67 0.55 8.10 -13.80
C ILE A 67 0.46 6.82 -12.96
N GLY A 68 0.43 5.65 -13.62
CA GLY A 68 0.31 4.35 -12.96
C GLY A 68 1.48 4.03 -12.02
N ALA A 69 2.71 4.32 -12.43
CA ALA A 69 3.89 4.14 -11.58
C ALA A 69 3.86 5.06 -10.36
N THR A 70 3.42 6.31 -10.53
CA THR A 70 3.30 7.27 -9.43
C THR A 70 2.24 6.81 -8.43
N THR A 71 1.05 6.44 -8.89
CA THR A 71 -0.03 5.97 -8.00
C THR A 71 0.33 4.66 -7.30
N PHE A 72 0.97 3.72 -8.00
CA PHE A 72 1.42 2.47 -7.42
C PHE A 72 2.49 2.70 -6.33
N SER A 73 3.47 3.56 -6.60
CA SER A 73 4.50 3.94 -5.62
C SER A 73 3.89 4.57 -4.37
N LEU A 74 2.93 5.49 -4.54
CA LEU A 74 2.22 6.11 -3.42
C LEU A 74 1.42 5.08 -2.60
N LEU A 75 0.76 4.13 -3.27
CA LEU A 75 0.02 3.06 -2.60
C LEU A 75 0.94 2.17 -1.77
N VAL A 76 2.09 1.78 -2.32
CA VAL A 76 3.09 0.99 -1.57
C VAL A 76 3.64 1.80 -0.39
N GLY A 77 3.88 3.10 -0.59
CA GLY A 77 4.33 4.01 0.47
C GLY A 77 3.32 4.15 1.60
N THR A 78 2.04 4.34 1.29
CA THR A 78 0.99 4.44 2.31
C THR A 78 0.78 3.13 3.04
N VAL A 79 0.80 1.98 2.34
CA VAL A 79 0.73 0.66 2.98
C VAL A 79 1.92 0.45 3.92
N SER A 80 3.14 0.78 3.48
CA SER A 80 4.34 0.67 4.32
C SER A 80 4.25 1.55 5.56
N HIS A 81 3.80 2.79 5.41
CA HIS A 81 3.59 3.72 6.52
C HIS A 81 2.48 3.25 7.48
N THR A 82 1.38 2.71 6.95
CA THR A 82 0.32 2.14 7.79
C THR A 82 0.83 0.92 8.56
N ILE A 83 1.65 0.07 7.93
CA ILE A 83 2.29 -1.05 8.63
C ILE A 83 3.21 -0.53 9.73
N GLU A 84 3.99 0.51 9.49
CA GLU A 84 4.84 1.15 10.51
C GLU A 84 4.02 1.68 11.70
N ILE A 85 2.89 2.34 11.44
CA ILE A 85 1.97 2.80 12.49
C ILE A 85 1.37 1.62 13.26
N ILE A 86 0.91 0.58 12.56
CA ILE A 86 0.26 -0.59 13.17
C ILE A 86 1.24 -1.40 14.01
N GLN A 87 2.47 -1.57 13.54
CA GLN A 87 3.52 -2.22 14.32
C GLN A 87 3.87 -1.42 15.57
N GLY A 88 3.43 -0.16 15.62
CA GLY A 88 3.73 0.78 16.67
C GLY A 88 5.20 1.17 16.53
N SER A 89 5.52 2.43 16.82
CA SER A 89 6.92 2.81 17.02
C SER A 89 7.58 1.74 17.87
N ASN A 90 8.81 1.39 17.54
CA ASN A 90 9.59 0.32 18.16
C ASN A 90 9.80 0.52 19.68
N PHE A 91 8.96 1.24 20.42
CA PHE A 91 8.90 1.30 21.87
C PHE A 91 9.08 -0.07 22.50
N TRP A 92 8.34 -1.09 22.05
CA TRP A 92 8.52 -2.45 22.58
C TRP A 92 9.90 -3.01 22.22
N GLU A 93 10.38 -2.83 20.99
CA GLU A 93 11.71 -3.28 20.56
C GLU A 93 12.87 -2.56 21.28
N ARG A 94 12.74 -1.25 21.52
CA ARG A 94 13.65 -0.39 22.29
C ARG A 94 13.63 -0.78 23.77
N THR A 95 12.45 -1.04 24.31
CA THR A 95 12.28 -1.53 25.68
C THR A 95 12.89 -2.92 25.84
N TYR A 96 12.63 -3.84 24.90
CA TYR A 96 13.20 -5.19 24.90
C TYR A 96 14.72 -5.18 24.71
N SER A 97 15.25 -4.36 23.80
CA SER A 97 16.70 -4.21 23.62
C SER A 97 17.37 -3.63 24.87
N MET A 98 16.79 -2.60 25.51
CA MET A 98 17.26 -2.08 26.80
C MET A 98 17.20 -3.13 27.92
N LEU A 99 16.09 -3.86 28.04
CA LEU A 99 15.93 -4.95 29.02
C LEU A 99 16.92 -6.10 28.80
N SER A 100 17.19 -6.45 27.54
CA SER A 100 18.16 -7.48 27.17
C SER A 100 19.59 -7.03 27.46
N PHE A 101 19.92 -5.76 27.19
CA PHE A 101 21.21 -5.16 27.55
C PHE A 101 21.42 -5.17 29.07
N MET A 102 20.38 -4.88 29.85
CA MET A 102 20.39 -4.95 31.31
C MET A 102 20.52 -6.37 31.88
N HIS A 103 20.19 -7.40 31.11
CA HIS A 103 20.39 -8.80 31.48
C HIS A 103 21.79 -9.29 31.11
N GLY A 104 22.31 -8.88 29.96
CA GLY A 104 23.65 -9.26 29.48
C GLY A 104 24.79 -8.55 30.20
N HIS A 105 24.57 -7.33 30.70
CA HIS A 105 25.57 -6.55 31.42
C HIS A 105 25.20 -6.43 32.90
N ARG A 106 26.18 -6.63 33.80
CA ARG A 106 26.03 -6.38 35.25
C ARG A 106 26.01 -4.88 35.53
N LEU A 107 24.92 -4.22 35.15
CA LEU A 107 24.69 -2.80 35.44
C LEU A 107 24.49 -2.59 36.94
N GLN A 108 25.01 -1.48 37.45
CA GLN A 108 24.80 -1.07 38.83
C GLN A 108 23.29 -0.87 39.12
N PRO A 109 22.84 -1.14 40.36
CA PRO A 109 21.41 -1.08 40.73
C PRO A 109 20.74 0.27 40.41
N ASP A 110 21.48 1.37 40.57
CA ASP A 110 20.97 2.73 40.34
C ASP A 110 20.61 3.00 38.88
N ILE A 111 21.42 2.51 37.93
CA ILE A 111 21.18 2.65 36.50
C ILE A 111 19.97 1.80 36.09
N ARG A 112 19.88 0.57 36.63
CA ARG A 112 18.75 -0.33 36.41
C ARG A 112 17.43 0.26 36.92
N ARG A 113 17.45 0.99 38.03
CA ARG A 113 16.29 1.72 38.56
C ARG A 113 15.89 2.87 37.66
N ARG A 114 16.85 3.71 37.24
CA ARG A 114 16.59 4.85 36.32
C ARG A 114 15.97 4.41 34.98
N ILE A 115 16.48 3.33 34.38
CA ILE A 115 15.92 2.81 33.11
C ILE A 115 14.47 2.33 33.31
N ARG A 116 14.20 1.63 34.41
CA ARG A 116 12.84 1.16 34.73
C ARG A 116 11.88 2.32 34.99
N ASP A 117 12.33 3.33 35.72
CA ASP A 117 11.52 4.51 36.05
C ASP A 117 11.21 5.32 34.77
N PHE A 118 12.20 5.47 33.87
CA PHE A 118 12.02 6.11 32.56
C PHE A 118 10.99 5.37 31.69
N LEU A 119 11.15 4.05 31.54
CA LEU A 119 10.22 3.20 30.77
C LEU A 119 8.81 3.19 31.37
N GLY A 120 8.70 3.24 32.71
CA GLY A 120 7.42 3.33 33.41
C GLY A 120 6.72 4.66 33.13
N HIS A 121 7.47 5.76 33.10
CA HIS A 121 6.93 7.09 32.85
C HIS A 121 6.43 7.26 31.41
N GLU A 122 7.14 6.75 30.40
CA GLU A 122 6.68 6.74 29.01
C GLU A 122 5.38 5.94 28.82
N LYS A 123 5.29 4.74 29.41
CA LYS A 123 4.06 3.93 29.36
C LYS A 123 2.87 4.65 29.99
N SER A 124 3.10 5.31 31.12
CA SER A 124 2.05 6.03 31.85
C SER A 124 1.60 7.26 31.07
N ALA A 125 2.53 8.00 30.45
CA ALA A 125 2.23 9.15 29.60
C ALA A 125 1.37 8.75 28.38
N ALA A 126 1.75 7.70 27.65
CA ALA A 126 0.97 7.20 26.52
C ALA A 126 -0.44 6.76 26.93
N THR A 127 -0.60 6.15 28.11
CA THR A 127 -1.91 5.73 28.63
C THR A 127 -2.77 6.92 29.05
N HIS A 128 -2.17 7.99 29.58
CA HIS A 128 -2.88 9.22 29.96
C HIS A 128 -3.35 10.02 28.74
N GLU A 129 -2.55 10.08 27.68
CA GLU A 129 -2.91 10.75 26.43
C GLU A 129 -4.08 10.05 25.71
N ILE A 130 -4.03 8.71 25.64
CA ILE A 130 -5.13 7.90 25.07
C ILE A 130 -6.41 8.03 25.90
N LYS A 131 -6.30 8.09 27.24
CA LYS A 131 -7.47 8.33 28.11
C LYS A 131 -8.04 9.74 27.94
N GLY A 132 -7.19 10.77 27.82
CA GLY A 132 -7.63 12.15 27.66
C GLY A 132 -8.41 12.33 26.36
N THR A 133 -7.87 11.82 25.26
CA THR A 133 -8.53 11.85 23.94
C THR A 133 -9.84 11.04 23.92
N LEU A 134 -9.87 9.85 24.53
CA LEU A 134 -11.11 9.07 24.69
C LEU A 134 -12.18 9.80 25.49
N LEU A 135 -11.79 10.51 26.55
CA LEU A 135 -12.72 11.28 27.38
C LEU A 135 -13.28 12.48 26.62
N GLU A 136 -12.48 13.13 25.76
CA GLU A 136 -12.90 14.27 24.95
C GLU A 136 -13.83 13.85 23.79
N ASP A 137 -13.63 12.66 23.21
CA ASP A 137 -14.52 12.06 22.20
C ASP A 137 -15.80 11.43 22.79
N LEU A 138 -15.84 11.18 24.10
CA LEU A 138 -17.04 10.66 24.78
C LEU A 138 -18.07 11.78 24.99
N SER A 139 -19.27 11.59 24.44
CA SER A 139 -20.42 12.49 24.62
C SER A 139 -20.64 12.86 26.11
N PRO A 140 -20.98 14.14 26.42
CA PRO A 140 -21.08 14.64 27.80
C PRO A 140 -22.10 13.90 28.68
N MET A 141 -22.96 13.06 28.10
CA MET A 141 -23.89 12.21 28.85
C MET A 141 -23.24 11.00 29.53
N VAL A 142 -22.04 10.58 29.09
CA VAL A 142 -21.30 9.44 29.68
C VAL A 142 -20.27 9.90 30.72
N GLN A 143 -19.97 11.21 30.79
CA GLN A 143 -18.98 11.81 31.71
C GLN A 143 -19.49 12.09 33.14
N LYS A 144 -20.72 11.67 33.49
CA LYS A 144 -21.36 11.97 34.78
C LYS A 144 -21.39 10.76 35.69
#